data_AF-A0A443IJT8-F1
#
_entry.id   AF-A0A443IJT8-F1
#
_cell.length_a   1.000
_cell.length_b   1.000
_cell.length_c   1.000
_cell.angle_alpha   90.00
_cell.angle_beta   90.00
_cell.angle_gamma   90.00
#
_symmetry.space_group_name_H-M   'P 1'
#
loop_
_entity.id
_entity.type
_entity.pdbx_description
1 polymer ?
#
loop_
_entity_poly.entity_id
_entity_poly.type
_entity_poly.pdbx_seq_one_letter_code
_entity_poly.pdbx_strand_id
1 'polypeptide(L)'
;MIRTVTISCLAIRDWETFHDAFEQAFGFAIWYGRNLNARIDCMSWLDKDDMSDFKVLPGEIVLLELSHASELKRIVPDILTVEMAAFCNWRRTEKGYPPLLLVSCYA
;
A
#
# COMPACT_ATOMS: atom_id res chain seq x y z
N MET A 1 -5.00 -7.34 15.62
CA MET A 1 -3.58 -6.99 15.92
C MET A 1 -3.09 -6.06 14.82
N ILE A 2 -2.27 -5.04 15.11
CA ILE A 2 -1.76 -4.13 14.09
C ILE A 2 -0.37 -4.60 13.68
N ARG A 3 -0.13 -4.71 12.37
CA ARG A 3 1.16 -5.01 11.78
C ARG A 3 1.62 -3.84 10.92
N THR A 4 2.76 -3.26 11.27
CA THR A 4 3.26 -2.04 10.65
C THR A 4 4.19 -2.34 9.48
N VAL A 5 4.02 -1.62 8.38
CA VAL A 5 4.95 -1.56 7.25
C VAL A 5 5.30 -0.10 7.01
N THR A 6 6.56 0.24 7.18
CA THR A 6 7.06 1.61 7.03
C THR A 6 7.76 1.78 5.69
N ILE A 7 7.37 2.79 4.92
CA ILE A 7 7.97 3.16 3.64
C ILE A 7 8.51 4.59 3.75
N SER A 8 9.79 4.78 3.42
CA SER A 8 10.39 6.11 3.35
C SER A 8 10.06 6.80 2.03
N CYS A 9 9.39 7.94 2.13
CA CYS A 9 9.03 8.75 0.97
C CYS A 9 10.22 9.48 0.32
N LEU A 10 11.40 9.50 0.93
CA LEU A 10 12.59 10.17 0.37
C LEU A 10 13.09 9.52 -0.93
N ALA A 11 12.85 8.22 -1.10
CA ALA A 11 13.25 7.48 -2.28
C ALA A 11 12.27 7.65 -3.46
N ILE A 12 11.05 8.14 -3.20
CA ILE A 12 9.97 8.22 -4.19
C ILE A 12 10.05 9.57 -4.91
N ARG A 13 10.41 9.53 -6.20
CA ARG A 13 10.59 10.72 -7.05
C ARG A 13 9.62 10.77 -8.22
N ASP A 14 8.98 9.66 -8.52
CA ASP A 14 8.04 9.44 -9.62
C ASP A 14 7.22 8.17 -9.36
N TRP A 15 6.39 7.78 -10.34
CA TRP A 15 5.60 6.54 -10.26
C TRP A 15 6.46 5.27 -10.28
N GLU A 16 7.61 5.26 -10.95
CA GLU A 16 8.45 4.06 -11.01
C GLU A 16 9.05 3.76 -9.64
N THR A 17 9.68 4.76 -9.03
CA THR A 17 10.25 4.66 -7.69
C THR A 17 9.18 4.46 -6.61
N PHE A 18 7.94 4.93 -6.83
CA PHE A 18 6.80 4.59 -5.99
C PHE A 18 6.49 3.09 -6.05
N HIS A 19 6.41 2.52 -7.25
CA HIS A 19 6.17 1.09 -7.44
C HIS A 19 7.30 0.26 -6.82
N ASP A 20 8.56 0.67 -6.99
CA ASP A 20 9.72 0.01 -6.36
C ASP A 20 9.59 -0.01 -4.83
N ALA A 21 9.26 1.11 -4.22
CA ALA A 21 9.16 1.21 -2.77
C ALA A 21 8.09 0.27 -2.18
N PHE A 22 6.93 0.17 -2.85
CA PHE A 22 5.86 -0.74 -2.41
C PHE A 22 6.20 -2.21 -2.72
N GLU A 23 6.75 -2.50 -3.89
CA GLU A 23 7.16 -3.85 -4.27
C GLU A 23 8.25 -4.37 -3.31
N GLN A 24 9.23 -3.53 -2.94
CA GLN A 24 10.24 -3.87 -1.95
C GLN A 24 9.66 -4.10 -0.55
N ALA A 25 8.66 -3.30 -0.14
CA ALA A 25 8.08 -3.38 1.20
C ALA A 25 7.17 -4.60 1.39
N PHE A 26 6.44 -4.99 0.34
CA PHE A 26 5.44 -6.06 0.42
C PHE A 26 5.86 -7.35 -0.29
N GLY A 27 6.82 -7.31 -1.21
CA GLY A 27 7.15 -8.41 -2.11
C GLY A 27 5.95 -8.79 -2.96
N PHE A 28 5.44 -7.86 -3.80
CA PHE A 28 4.27 -8.15 -4.63
C PHE A 28 4.50 -9.31 -5.60
N ALA A 29 3.41 -9.89 -6.09
CA ALA A 29 3.43 -11.03 -6.99
C ALA A 29 4.24 -10.77 -8.29
N ILE A 30 4.74 -11.84 -8.91
CA ILE A 30 5.54 -11.79 -10.15
C ILE A 30 4.83 -11.10 -11.33
N TRP A 31 3.50 -11.04 -11.30
CA TRP A 31 2.66 -10.35 -12.29
C TRP A 31 2.32 -8.91 -11.90
N TYR A 32 3.03 -8.29 -10.97
CA TYR A 32 2.83 -6.90 -10.59
C TYR A 32 3.11 -5.96 -11.77
N GLY A 33 2.05 -5.53 -12.45
CA GLY A 33 2.14 -4.73 -13.69
C GLY A 33 2.51 -3.25 -13.51
N ARG A 34 3.02 -2.85 -12.34
CA ARG A 34 3.53 -1.49 -12.04
C ARG A 34 2.61 -0.36 -12.49
N ASN A 35 1.33 -0.49 -12.13
CA ASN A 35 0.31 0.52 -12.35
C ASN A 35 -0.67 0.55 -11.16
N LEU A 36 -1.52 1.58 -11.12
CA LEU A 36 -2.49 1.78 -10.04
C LEU A 36 -3.44 0.59 -9.84
N ASN A 37 -3.93 -0.03 -10.93
CA ASN A 37 -4.84 -1.18 -10.82
C ASN A 37 -4.13 -2.37 -10.18
N ALA A 38 -2.93 -2.71 -10.66
CA ALA A 38 -2.13 -3.79 -10.08
C ALA A 38 -1.80 -3.54 -8.60
N ARG A 39 -1.50 -2.28 -8.23
CA ARG A 39 -1.27 -1.88 -6.84
C ARG A 39 -2.53 -2.05 -5.99
N ILE A 40 -3.68 -1.61 -6.48
CA ILE A 40 -4.95 -1.78 -5.76
C ILE A 40 -5.26 -3.27 -5.60
N ASP A 41 -5.05 -4.09 -6.63
CA ASP A 41 -5.25 -5.53 -6.54
C ASP A 41 -4.39 -6.14 -5.42
N CYS A 42 -3.08 -5.89 -5.42
CA CYS A 42 -2.19 -6.43 -4.39
C CYS A 42 -2.57 -5.93 -2.98
N MET A 43 -2.75 -4.62 -2.82
CA MET A 43 -2.99 -4.00 -1.52
C MET A 43 -4.38 -4.29 -0.95
N SER A 44 -5.39 -4.49 -1.80
CA SER A 44 -6.74 -4.89 -1.36
C SER A 44 -6.76 -6.31 -0.82
N TRP A 45 -5.80 -7.18 -1.14
CA TRP A 45 -5.88 -8.62 -0.86
C TRP A 45 -4.58 -9.18 -0.26
N LEU A 46 -3.86 -8.40 0.56
CA LEU A 46 -2.64 -8.84 1.27
C LEU A 46 -2.87 -10.03 2.23
N ASP A 47 -4.12 -10.33 2.55
CA ASP A 47 -4.55 -11.50 3.33
C ASP A 47 -4.86 -12.73 2.47
N LYS A 48 -4.63 -12.66 1.15
CA LYS A 48 -4.77 -13.76 0.22
C LYS A 48 -3.40 -14.25 -0.25
N ASP A 49 -3.32 -15.54 -0.52
CA ASP A 49 -2.13 -16.12 -1.13
C ASP A 49 -1.91 -15.55 -2.54
N ASP A 50 -0.66 -15.60 -2.98
CA ASP A 50 -0.19 -15.16 -4.30
C ASP A 50 -0.35 -13.66 -4.61
N MET A 51 -0.70 -12.81 -3.64
CA MET A 51 -0.77 -11.36 -3.83
C MET A 51 0.52 -10.65 -3.40
N SER A 52 1.16 -11.16 -2.37
CA SER A 52 2.42 -10.65 -1.82
C SER A 52 3.13 -11.71 -0.97
N ASP A 53 4.45 -11.58 -0.83
CA ASP A 53 5.28 -12.32 0.13
C ASP A 53 4.98 -11.88 1.58
N PHE A 54 4.50 -10.64 1.76
CA PHE A 54 3.97 -10.17 3.01
C PHE A 54 2.64 -10.88 3.35
N LYS A 55 2.67 -11.75 4.36
CA LYS A 55 1.51 -12.52 4.82
C LYS A 55 0.74 -11.79 5.90
N VAL A 56 -0.54 -11.50 5.68
CA VAL A 56 -1.46 -10.96 6.70
C VAL A 56 -2.31 -12.08 7.29
N LEU A 57 -2.30 -12.23 8.61
CA LEU A 57 -3.06 -13.27 9.31
C LEU A 57 -4.51 -12.83 9.59
N PRO A 58 -5.44 -13.78 9.79
CA PRO A 58 -6.81 -13.45 10.17
C PRO A 58 -6.87 -12.56 11.43
N GLY A 59 -7.58 -11.43 11.34
CA GLY A 59 -7.71 -10.46 12.44
C GLY A 59 -6.54 -9.48 12.58
N GLU A 60 -5.56 -9.52 11.67
CA GLU A 60 -4.56 -8.47 11.52
C GLU A 60 -5.08 -7.30 10.68
N ILE A 61 -4.57 -6.11 10.99
CA ILE A 61 -4.73 -4.88 10.21
C ILE A 61 -3.33 -4.42 9.84
N VAL A 62 -3.14 -4.01 8.59
CA VAL A 62 -1.87 -3.46 8.11
C VAL A 62 -1.87 -1.96 8.33
N LEU A 63 -0.94 -1.48 9.15
CA LEU A 63 -0.64 -0.05 9.24
C LEU A 63 0.46 0.29 8.23
N LEU A 64 0.10 1.03 7.19
CA LEU A 64 1.03 1.61 6.24
C LEU A 64 1.52 2.95 6.78
N GLU A 65 2.77 2.99 7.24
CA GLU A 65 3.43 4.21 7.69
C GLU A 65 4.26 4.81 6.56
N LEU A 66 3.98 6.07 6.23
CA LEU A 66 4.72 6.84 5.24
C LEU A 66 5.52 7.92 5.96
N SER A 67 6.82 7.68 6.12
CA SER A 67 7.74 8.65 6.74
C SER A 67 8.22 9.64 5.69
N HIS A 68 8.46 10.89 6.08
CA HIS A 68 8.80 11.99 5.16
C HIS A 68 7.74 12.25 4.08
N ALA A 69 6.46 12.04 4.43
CA ALA A 69 5.34 12.16 3.48
C ALA A 69 5.19 13.57 2.88
N SER A 70 5.69 14.60 3.56
CA SER A 70 5.75 15.96 3.01
C SER A 70 6.59 16.04 1.74
N GLU A 71 7.68 15.26 1.64
CA GLU A 71 8.53 15.24 0.45
C GLU A 71 7.83 14.57 -0.72
N LEU A 72 7.12 13.46 -0.49
CA LEU A 72 6.32 12.82 -1.53
C LEU A 72 5.29 13.78 -2.11
N LYS A 73 4.55 14.48 -1.26
CA LYS A 73 3.54 15.46 -1.71
C LYS A 73 4.18 16.63 -2.48
N ARG A 74 5.41 17.01 -2.14
CA ARG A 74 6.13 18.09 -2.82
C ARG A 74 6.66 17.66 -4.19
N ILE A 75 7.16 16.44 -4.32
CA ILE A 75 7.83 15.95 -5.53
C ILE A 75 6.82 15.35 -6.51
N VAL A 76 5.87 14.55 -6.01
CA VAL A 76 4.88 13.83 -6.83
C VAL A 76 3.47 14.02 -6.24
N PRO A 77 2.87 15.22 -6.37
CA PRO A 77 1.60 15.56 -5.70
C PRO A 77 0.42 14.69 -6.12
N ASP A 78 0.49 14.05 -7.29
CA ASP A 78 -0.56 13.17 -7.82
C ASP A 78 -0.58 11.79 -7.14
N ILE A 79 0.43 11.46 -6.33
CA ILE A 79 0.44 10.22 -5.55
C ILE A 79 -0.38 10.43 -4.26
N LEU A 80 -1.65 10.05 -4.35
CA LEU A 80 -2.66 10.17 -3.29
C LEU A 80 -2.75 8.90 -2.43
N THR A 81 -1.74 8.64 -1.59
CA THR A 81 -1.62 7.35 -0.86
C THR A 81 -2.77 7.07 0.12
N VAL A 82 -3.32 8.09 0.78
CA VAL A 82 -4.43 7.96 1.73
C VAL A 82 -5.70 7.55 0.98
N GLU A 83 -6.02 8.23 -0.11
CA GLU A 83 -7.16 7.96 -0.98
C GLU A 83 -7.04 6.57 -1.62
N MET A 84 -5.85 6.18 -2.06
CA MET A 84 -5.59 4.84 -2.60
C MET A 84 -5.83 3.74 -1.56
N ALA A 85 -5.43 3.95 -0.30
CA ALA A 85 -5.70 2.99 0.77
C ALA A 85 -7.19 2.94 1.14
N ALA A 86 -7.86 4.10 1.18
CA ALA A 86 -9.30 4.18 1.37
C ALA A 86 -10.05 3.43 0.25
N PHE A 87 -9.61 3.56 -1.01
CA PHE A 87 -10.18 2.83 -2.13
C PHE A 87 -9.98 1.31 -2.01
N CYS A 88 -8.81 0.87 -1.55
CA CYS A 88 -8.57 -0.56 -1.30
C CYS A 88 -9.53 -1.12 -0.24
N ASN A 89 -9.76 -0.36 0.83
CA ASN A 89 -10.71 -0.71 1.89
C ASN A 89 -12.16 -0.71 1.37
N TRP A 90 -12.56 0.31 0.61
CA TRP A 90 -13.87 0.33 -0.04
C TRP A 90 -14.11 -0.91 -0.90
N ARG A 91 -13.15 -1.27 -1.76
CA ARG A 91 -13.23 -2.45 -2.63
C ARG A 91 -13.37 -3.76 -1.84
N ARG A 92 -12.75 -3.86 -0.65
CA ARG A 92 -12.93 -5.00 0.25
C ARG A 92 -14.34 -5.04 0.85
N THR A 93 -14.80 -3.90 1.35
CA THR A 93 -16.13 -3.74 1.96
C THR A 93 -17.24 -4.09 0.98
N GLU A 94 -17.15 -3.65 -0.29
CA GLU A 94 -18.11 -4.00 -1.35
C GLU A 94 -18.22 -5.51 -1.58
N LYS A 95 -17.17 -6.27 -1.25
CA LYS A 95 -17.15 -7.73 -1.35
C LYS A 95 -17.44 -8.44 -0.02
N GLY A 96 -17.88 -7.72 1.01
CA GLY A 96 -18.21 -8.26 2.33
C GLY A 96 -17.01 -8.57 3.23
N TYR A 97 -15.81 -8.09 2.88
CA TYR A 97 -14.61 -8.23 3.71
C TYR A 97 -14.41 -6.99 4.59
N PRO A 98 -13.85 -7.13 5.81
CA PRO A 98 -13.49 -5.97 6.61
C PRO A 98 -12.35 -5.17 5.95
N PRO A 99 -12.25 -3.86 6.24
CA PRO A 99 -11.10 -3.05 5.81
C PRO A 99 -9.81 -3.64 6.39
N LEU A 100 -8.72 -3.51 5.63
CA LEU A 100 -7.43 -4.12 5.95
C LEU A 100 -6.35 -3.10 6.24
N LEU A 101 -6.45 -1.91 5.65
CA LEU A 101 -5.39 -0.90 5.67
C LEU A 101 -5.73 0.24 6.62
N LEU A 102 -4.77 0.60 7.45
CA LEU A 102 -4.67 1.91 8.11
C LEU A 102 -3.50 2.66 7.48
N VAL A 103 -3.58 3.99 7.43
CA VAL A 103 -2.49 4.82 6.90
C VAL A 103 -2.11 5.87 7.94
N SER A 104 -0.81 6.02 8.16
CA SER A 104 -0.24 7.12 8.91
C SER A 104 0.81 7.81 8.03
N CYS A 105 0.69 9.13 7.90
CA CYS A 105 1.64 9.96 7.15
C CYS A 105 2.26 10.96 8.11
N TYR A 106 3.58 11.05 8.15
CA TYR A 106 4.30 12.01 8.97
C TYR A 106 5.55 12.53 8.26
N ALA A 107 6.04 13.68 8.73
CA ALA A 107 7.23 14.35 8.19
C ALA A 107 8.50 13.80 8.84
#